data_AF-A0A101MGJ8-F1
#
_entry.id   AF-A0A101MGJ8-F1
#
_cell.length_a   1.000
_cell.length_b   1.000
_cell.length_c   1.000
_cell.angle_alpha   90.00
_cell.angle_beta   90.00
_cell.angle_gamma   90.00
#
_symmetry.space_group_name_H-M   'P 1'
#
loop_
_entity.id
_entity.type
_entity.pdbx_description
1 polymer ?
#
loop_
_entity_poly.entity_id
_entity_poly.type
_entity_poly.pdbx_seq_one_letter_code
_entity_poly.pdbx_strand_id
1 'polypeptide(L)'
;MGFPALNLKESLRVVRHCSEALDRKAFEDPYYDPNPILAAITGEGERVTQNHNLHDTLFWTQSTDQIGNRFNSETKAQEYICLLARLGDNEVLHRCWSHFLNNIQPKSNQSCIAAYQVVLALVQNVQSETAAKWLEDISQHCGDNLPFIAKFPNIRFLLDDPIVGEALPDLVRGEDYLELLWFCLEDMDRRMGVQWSPDSQSHFSTALDPSETIWEAFDDQLLPQIDNKPVGSDHGGQLYAELYLHGCSKSPATLGRVVNLLNDHDGQSQKIVTHRDYSVAQPEFHSKFESLELRWVPEHSPIEFSNSQIPALHDSSEPLTPSTLGLIRARFIIHGVPQTGVDNLHLMQVGCMDMRYGPDEPWQSSGYIVVWDRHYGELLGLYVGQNTGVIDSGPAPSDGPLGALIHLTPSANLERTFYPSGTRTHARNCRGPYYLDVDPSADLEY
;
A
#
# COMPACT_ATOMS: atom_id res chain seq x y z
N MET A 1 -5.96 -41.77 12.35
CA MET A 1 -6.39 -41.62 10.95
C MET A 1 -6.03 -40.21 10.55
N GLY A 2 -5.12 -40.02 9.58
CA GLY A 2 -4.67 -38.69 9.16
C GLY A 2 -5.78 -37.94 8.42
N PHE A 3 -5.80 -36.62 8.53
CA PHE A 3 -6.68 -35.78 7.73
C PHE A 3 -6.37 -35.95 6.23
N PRO A 4 -7.39 -35.89 5.36
CA PRO A 4 -7.16 -35.90 3.92
C PRO A 4 -6.34 -34.67 3.54
N ALA A 5 -5.34 -34.88 2.70
CA ALA A 5 -4.46 -33.81 2.28
C ALA A 5 -5.21 -32.81 1.37
N LEU A 6 -4.96 -31.52 1.56
CA LEU A 6 -5.58 -30.46 0.80
C LEU A 6 -5.03 -30.43 -0.62
N ASN A 7 -5.88 -30.09 -1.59
CA ASN A 7 -5.40 -29.79 -2.93
C ASN A 7 -4.74 -28.40 -2.97
N LEU A 8 -4.07 -28.07 -4.08
CA LEU A 8 -3.37 -26.79 -4.24
C LEU A 8 -4.29 -25.57 -4.02
N LYS A 9 -5.50 -25.60 -4.58
CA LYS A 9 -6.45 -24.49 -4.49
C LYS A 9 -6.93 -24.27 -3.05
N GLU A 10 -7.22 -25.34 -2.34
CA GLU A 10 -7.60 -25.30 -0.92
C GLU A 10 -6.45 -24.81 -0.04
N SER A 11 -5.25 -25.33 -0.27
CA SER A 11 -4.04 -24.92 0.47
C SER A 11 -3.77 -23.43 0.31
N LEU A 12 -3.78 -22.91 -0.92
CA LEU A 12 -3.61 -21.49 -1.20
C LEU A 12 -4.70 -20.64 -0.53
N ARG A 13 -5.96 -21.09 -0.58
CA ARG A 13 -7.06 -20.37 0.06
C ARG A 13 -6.87 -20.24 1.56
N VAL A 14 -6.48 -21.34 2.24
CA VAL A 14 -6.22 -21.32 3.68
C VAL A 14 -5.05 -20.40 4.01
N VAL A 15 -3.93 -20.53 3.30
CA VAL A 15 -2.73 -19.71 3.52
C VAL A 15 -3.04 -18.22 3.36
N ARG A 16 -3.75 -17.85 2.29
CA ARG A 16 -4.17 -16.47 2.06
C ARG A 16 -5.06 -15.93 3.17
N HIS A 17 -6.07 -16.69 3.59
CA HIS A 17 -6.95 -16.27 4.69
C HIS A 17 -6.21 -16.13 6.02
N CYS A 18 -5.26 -17.02 6.32
CA CYS A 18 -4.42 -16.90 7.51
C CYS A 18 -3.52 -15.66 7.44
N SER A 19 -2.89 -15.40 6.30
CA SER A 19 -2.05 -14.22 6.09
C SER A 19 -2.84 -12.92 6.26
N GLU A 20 -4.03 -12.82 5.65
CA GLU A 20 -4.90 -11.65 5.78
C GLU A 20 -5.40 -11.43 7.22
N ALA A 21 -5.76 -12.51 7.92
CA ALA A 21 -6.20 -12.43 9.30
C ALA A 21 -5.07 -11.94 10.20
N LEU A 22 -3.84 -12.41 9.94
CA LEU A 22 -2.64 -11.97 10.66
C LEU A 22 -2.34 -10.49 10.39
N ASP A 23 -2.32 -10.05 9.12
CA ASP A 23 -2.14 -8.63 8.73
C ASP A 23 -3.11 -7.73 9.49
N ARG A 24 -4.39 -8.07 9.41
CA ARG A 24 -5.46 -7.29 10.02
C ARG A 24 -5.33 -7.22 11.53
N LYS A 25 -5.05 -8.35 12.19
CA LYS A 25 -4.97 -8.38 13.65
C LYS A 25 -3.73 -7.66 14.16
N ALA A 26 -2.59 -7.80 13.48
CA ALA A 26 -1.38 -7.06 13.81
C ALA A 26 -1.53 -5.53 13.58
N PHE A 27 -2.34 -5.12 12.60
CA PHE A 27 -2.65 -3.71 12.37
C PHE A 27 -3.62 -3.15 13.43
N GLU A 28 -4.70 -3.87 13.74
CA GLU A 28 -5.72 -3.43 14.71
C GLU A 28 -5.24 -3.46 16.17
N ASP A 29 -4.34 -4.39 16.51
CA ASP A 29 -3.82 -4.61 17.85
C ASP A 29 -2.29 -4.78 17.81
N PRO A 30 -1.52 -3.75 18.17
CA PRO A 30 -0.05 -3.81 18.22
C PRO A 30 0.49 -4.88 19.17
N TYR A 31 -0.32 -5.36 20.12
CA TYR A 31 0.06 -6.38 21.10
C TYR A 31 -0.49 -7.77 20.72
N TYR A 32 -0.98 -7.94 19.49
CA TYR A 32 -1.50 -9.21 19.02
C TYR A 32 -0.44 -10.31 19.10
N ASP A 33 -0.76 -11.40 19.80
CA ASP A 33 0.11 -12.56 19.93
C ASP A 33 -0.14 -13.54 18.76
N PRO A 34 0.81 -13.73 17.81
CA PRO A 34 0.65 -14.63 16.68
C PRO A 34 0.84 -16.12 17.06
N ASN A 35 1.33 -16.42 18.27
CA ASN A 35 1.67 -17.78 18.69
C ASN A 35 0.52 -18.81 18.59
N PRO A 36 -0.77 -18.47 18.83
CA PRO A 36 -1.87 -19.41 18.61
C PRO A 36 -2.02 -19.85 17.15
N ILE A 37 -1.82 -18.92 16.21
CA ILE A 37 -1.88 -19.23 14.77
C ILE A 37 -0.68 -20.08 14.38
N LEU A 38 0.52 -19.70 14.85
CA LEU A 38 1.74 -20.48 14.65
C LEU A 38 1.57 -21.92 15.13
N ALA A 39 1.13 -22.12 16.38
CA ALA A 39 0.94 -23.45 16.97
C ALA A 39 -0.08 -24.30 16.20
N ALA A 40 -1.14 -23.69 15.66
CA ALA A 40 -2.12 -24.39 14.83
C ALA A 40 -1.54 -24.78 13.45
N ILE A 41 -0.62 -23.97 12.90
CA ILE A 41 -0.05 -24.21 11.59
C ILE A 41 1.09 -25.22 11.65
N THR A 42 2.05 -25.06 12.55
CA THR A 42 3.28 -25.86 12.57
C THR A 42 3.23 -26.97 13.61
N GLY A 43 2.34 -26.87 14.60
CA GLY A 43 2.28 -27.84 15.70
C GLY A 43 3.44 -27.69 16.68
N GLU A 44 4.13 -26.55 16.66
CA GLU A 44 5.24 -26.21 17.54
C GLU A 44 4.83 -25.20 18.63
N GLY A 45 5.54 -25.22 19.76
CA GLY A 45 5.35 -24.27 20.87
C GLY A 45 4.53 -24.76 22.07
N GLU A 46 4.44 -23.93 23.12
CA GLU A 46 3.78 -24.28 24.39
C GLU A 46 2.25 -24.39 24.30
N ARG A 47 1.65 -23.84 23.23
CA ARG A 47 0.19 -23.76 23.03
C ARG A 47 -0.37 -24.86 22.11
N VAL A 48 0.41 -25.90 21.85
CA VAL A 48 -0.02 -27.04 21.02
C VAL A 48 -1.12 -27.82 21.74
N THR A 49 -2.33 -27.76 21.20
CA THR A 49 -3.50 -28.45 21.79
C THR A 49 -3.88 -29.74 21.05
N GLN A 50 -3.27 -30.01 19.89
CA GLN A 50 -3.63 -31.13 19.00
C GLN A 50 -2.38 -31.85 18.46
N ASN A 51 -2.50 -33.15 18.22
CA ASN A 51 -1.45 -33.98 17.59
C ASN A 51 -1.35 -33.79 16.06
N HIS A 52 -2.05 -32.79 15.51
CA HIS A 52 -2.17 -32.54 14.08
C HIS A 52 -1.98 -31.05 13.81
N ASN A 53 -1.17 -30.73 12.82
CA ASN A 53 -0.88 -29.36 12.40
C ASN A 53 -1.39 -29.15 10.97
N LEU A 54 -1.58 -27.88 10.58
CA LEU A 54 -1.97 -27.57 9.19
C LEU A 54 -0.85 -27.92 8.22
N HIS A 55 0.42 -27.71 8.62
CA HIS A 55 1.61 -27.95 7.81
C HIS A 55 1.54 -29.30 7.11
N ASP A 56 1.28 -30.40 7.82
CA ASP A 56 1.29 -31.76 7.29
C ASP A 56 0.15 -32.07 6.31
N THR A 57 -0.87 -31.20 6.24
CA THR A 57 -2.04 -31.37 5.36
C THR A 57 -1.95 -30.53 4.09
N LEU A 58 -1.07 -29.53 4.04
CA LEU A 58 -0.92 -28.63 2.88
C LEU A 58 -0.36 -29.35 1.66
N PHE A 59 -0.67 -28.84 0.47
CA PHE A 59 -0.28 -29.44 -0.81
C PHE A 59 1.24 -29.69 -0.95
N TRP A 60 2.06 -28.75 -0.48
CA TRP A 60 3.52 -28.73 -0.72
C TRP A 60 4.30 -29.68 0.21
N THR A 61 3.75 -30.01 1.36
CA THR A 61 4.42 -30.68 2.49
C THR A 61 4.11 -32.18 2.57
N GLN A 62 3.27 -32.67 1.66
CA GLN A 62 2.85 -34.08 1.63
C GLN A 62 4.07 -34.99 1.43
N SER A 63 4.24 -35.95 2.35
CA SER A 63 5.30 -36.96 2.35
C SER A 63 5.30 -37.79 1.06
N THR A 64 6.06 -37.31 0.08
CA THR A 64 6.40 -38.00 -1.16
C THR A 64 7.84 -37.63 -1.49
N ASP A 65 8.57 -38.49 -2.20
CA ASP A 65 9.93 -38.21 -2.70
C ASP A 65 10.02 -36.95 -3.60
N GLN A 66 8.90 -36.26 -3.82
CA GLN A 66 8.72 -35.09 -4.66
C GLN A 66 8.42 -33.79 -3.88
N ILE A 67 8.53 -33.77 -2.54
CA ILE A 67 8.35 -32.52 -1.74
C ILE A 67 9.17 -31.37 -2.36
N GLY A 68 10.43 -31.65 -2.72
CA GLY A 68 11.31 -30.67 -3.36
C GLY A 68 10.69 -30.04 -4.60
N ASN A 69 10.13 -30.82 -5.52
CA ASN A 69 9.62 -30.31 -6.80
C ASN A 69 8.33 -29.47 -6.66
N ARG A 70 7.62 -29.58 -5.53
CA ARG A 70 6.36 -28.85 -5.31
C ARG A 70 6.59 -27.43 -4.82
N PHE A 71 7.68 -27.17 -4.09
CA PHE A 71 8.00 -25.83 -3.57
C PHE A 71 8.62 -24.96 -4.68
N ASN A 72 7.78 -24.36 -5.51
CA ASN A 72 8.23 -23.48 -6.60
C ASN A 72 7.23 -22.34 -6.85
N SER A 73 7.58 -21.45 -7.78
CA SER A 73 6.78 -20.26 -8.12
C SER A 73 5.48 -20.58 -8.89
N GLU A 74 5.42 -21.68 -9.63
CA GLU A 74 4.22 -22.11 -10.38
C GLU A 74 3.11 -22.57 -9.43
N THR A 75 3.50 -23.26 -8.35
CA THR A 75 2.56 -23.69 -7.30
C THR A 75 2.30 -22.58 -6.27
N LYS A 76 2.90 -21.40 -6.44
CA LYS A 76 2.80 -20.27 -5.51
C LYS A 76 3.21 -20.60 -4.07
N ALA A 77 4.20 -21.49 -3.91
CA ALA A 77 4.67 -21.92 -2.60
C ALA A 77 5.19 -20.76 -1.73
N GLN A 78 5.67 -19.67 -2.36
CA GLN A 78 6.13 -18.47 -1.67
C GLN A 78 5.06 -17.86 -0.74
N GLU A 79 3.76 -17.98 -1.07
CA GLU A 79 2.69 -17.43 -0.20
C GLU A 79 2.70 -18.10 1.18
N TYR A 80 2.98 -19.41 1.21
CA TYR A 80 3.09 -20.16 2.45
C TYR A 80 4.38 -19.82 3.21
N ILE A 81 5.49 -19.62 2.50
CA ILE A 81 6.78 -19.25 3.10
C ILE A 81 6.69 -17.84 3.70
N CYS A 82 6.04 -16.89 3.03
CA CYS A 82 5.77 -15.56 3.57
C CYS A 82 4.94 -15.63 4.85
N LEU A 83 3.91 -16.49 4.90
CA LEU A 83 3.13 -16.71 6.12
C LEU A 83 4.00 -17.24 7.26
N LEU A 84 4.87 -18.23 7.00
CA LEU A 84 5.80 -18.75 8.00
C LEU A 84 6.80 -17.69 8.49
N ALA A 85 7.37 -16.91 7.56
CA ALA A 85 8.29 -15.81 7.88
C ALA A 85 7.66 -14.81 8.84
N ARG A 86 6.39 -14.46 8.61
CA ARG A 86 5.63 -13.52 9.45
C ARG A 86 5.18 -14.09 10.79
N LEU A 87 5.04 -15.41 10.88
CA LEU A 87 4.73 -16.09 12.16
C LEU A 87 5.99 -16.31 13.01
N GLY A 88 7.19 -16.13 12.44
CA GLY A 88 8.45 -16.29 13.15
C GLY A 88 8.85 -17.75 13.43
N ASP A 89 8.28 -18.72 12.72
CA ASP A 89 8.76 -20.12 12.78
C ASP A 89 10.12 -20.19 12.09
N ASN A 90 11.19 -20.56 12.79
CA ASN A 90 12.52 -20.60 12.16
C ASN A 90 12.83 -21.96 11.52
N GLU A 91 12.42 -23.07 12.11
CA GLU A 91 12.84 -24.40 11.66
C GLU A 91 12.11 -24.82 10.38
N VAL A 92 10.77 -24.75 10.38
CA VAL A 92 9.94 -25.12 9.23
C VAL A 92 10.20 -24.16 8.07
N LEU A 93 10.38 -22.88 8.38
CA LEU A 93 10.70 -21.83 7.43
C LEU A 93 12.01 -22.09 6.68
N HIS A 94 13.11 -22.36 7.39
CA HIS A 94 14.40 -22.67 6.76
C HIS A 94 14.33 -23.93 5.89
N ARG A 95 13.60 -24.96 6.34
CA ARG A 95 13.38 -26.18 5.54
C ARG A 95 12.63 -25.86 4.24
N CYS A 96 11.51 -25.15 4.33
CA CYS A 96 10.72 -24.75 3.17
C CYS A 96 11.50 -23.84 2.21
N TRP A 97 12.29 -22.90 2.74
CA TRP A 97 13.17 -22.03 1.96
C TRP A 97 14.19 -22.83 1.15
N SER A 98 14.86 -23.81 1.77
CA SER A 98 15.86 -24.62 1.08
C SER A 98 15.29 -25.38 -0.13
N HIS A 99 14.05 -25.88 -0.01
CA HIS A 99 13.35 -26.51 -1.12
C HIS A 99 12.96 -25.47 -2.18
N PHE A 100 12.47 -24.31 -1.77
CA PHE A 100 12.05 -23.26 -2.70
C PHE A 100 13.23 -22.70 -3.52
N LEU A 101 14.35 -22.38 -2.86
CA LEU A 101 15.57 -21.85 -3.46
C LEU A 101 16.07 -22.74 -4.61
N ASN A 102 16.12 -24.06 -4.38
CA ASN A 102 16.55 -25.03 -5.40
C ASN A 102 15.66 -25.06 -6.65
N ASN A 103 14.42 -24.56 -6.57
CA ASN A 103 13.50 -24.49 -7.70
C ASN A 103 13.37 -23.08 -8.29
N ILE A 104 14.12 -22.10 -7.81
CA ILE A 104 14.15 -20.77 -8.43
C ILE A 104 14.75 -20.91 -9.83
N GLN A 105 14.04 -20.35 -10.81
CA GLN A 105 14.49 -20.28 -12.19
C GLN A 105 15.08 -18.87 -12.46
N PRO A 106 16.40 -18.69 -12.59
CA PRO A 106 17.04 -17.37 -12.70
C PRO A 106 16.59 -16.54 -13.90
N LYS A 107 16.08 -17.19 -14.95
CA LYS A 107 15.57 -16.54 -16.17
C LYS A 107 14.09 -16.19 -16.11
N SER A 108 13.39 -16.62 -15.06
CA SER A 108 11.95 -16.38 -14.89
C SER A 108 11.74 -15.21 -13.94
N ASN A 109 11.22 -14.10 -14.49
CA ASN A 109 10.87 -12.92 -13.70
C ASN A 109 9.93 -13.28 -12.54
N GLN A 110 8.86 -14.05 -12.81
CA GLN A 110 7.92 -14.50 -11.79
C GLN A 110 8.61 -15.31 -10.68
N SER A 111 9.58 -16.16 -11.02
CA SER A 111 10.29 -16.96 -10.04
C SER A 111 11.19 -16.14 -9.13
N CYS A 112 11.87 -15.14 -9.67
CA CYS A 112 12.77 -14.26 -8.90
C CYS A 112 11.97 -13.31 -8.02
N ILE A 113 10.90 -12.69 -8.56
CA ILE A 113 9.96 -11.87 -7.78
C ILE A 113 9.36 -12.67 -6.62
N ALA A 114 8.96 -13.93 -6.84
CA ALA A 114 8.43 -14.76 -5.77
C ALA A 114 9.44 -14.98 -4.62
N ALA A 115 10.75 -15.04 -4.92
CA ALA A 115 11.79 -15.12 -3.91
C ALA A 115 11.98 -13.79 -3.16
N TYR A 116 11.98 -12.66 -3.87
CA TYR A 116 12.06 -11.33 -3.26
C TYR A 116 10.85 -11.03 -2.35
N GLN A 117 9.67 -11.57 -2.67
CA GLN A 117 8.50 -11.50 -1.78
C GLN A 117 8.73 -12.18 -0.43
N VAL A 118 9.45 -13.30 -0.41
CA VAL A 118 9.80 -14.00 0.82
C VAL A 118 10.80 -13.20 1.64
N VAL A 119 11.83 -12.64 0.99
CA VAL A 119 12.79 -11.73 1.63
C VAL A 119 12.08 -10.52 2.24
N LEU A 120 11.14 -9.91 1.51
CA LEU A 120 10.36 -8.78 2.00
C LEU A 120 9.56 -9.15 3.26
N ALA A 121 8.97 -10.35 3.30
CA ALA A 121 8.24 -10.82 4.48
C ALA A 121 9.15 -10.95 5.72
N LEU A 122 10.42 -11.30 5.55
CA LEU A 122 11.41 -11.30 6.64
C LEU A 122 11.75 -9.89 7.10
N VAL A 123 11.99 -8.96 6.17
CA VAL A 123 12.23 -7.53 6.50
C VAL A 123 11.05 -6.96 7.30
N GLN A 124 9.82 -7.22 6.85
CA GLN A 124 8.60 -6.79 7.53
C GLN A 124 8.42 -7.40 8.92
N ASN A 125 9.00 -8.58 9.17
CA ASN A 125 9.01 -9.21 10.49
C ASN A 125 10.28 -8.88 11.31
N VAL A 126 11.02 -7.83 10.94
CA VAL A 126 12.24 -7.36 11.64
C VAL A 126 13.34 -8.43 11.69
N GLN A 127 13.39 -9.31 10.69
CA GLN A 127 14.41 -10.37 10.53
C GLN A 127 15.44 -9.98 9.45
N SER A 128 15.91 -8.74 9.46
CA SER A 128 16.74 -8.13 8.39
C SER A 128 18.06 -8.87 8.13
N GLU A 129 18.71 -9.42 9.17
CA GLU A 129 19.92 -10.25 9.00
C GLU A 129 19.65 -11.54 8.20
N THR A 130 18.52 -12.19 8.47
CA THR A 130 18.11 -13.40 7.74
C THR A 130 17.69 -13.05 6.32
N ALA A 131 17.02 -11.91 6.13
CA ALA A 131 16.64 -11.40 4.83
C ALA A 131 17.87 -11.12 3.94
N ALA A 132 18.89 -10.45 4.47
CA ALA A 132 20.14 -10.19 3.76
C ALA A 132 20.85 -11.50 3.36
N LYS A 133 20.89 -12.48 4.26
CA LYS A 133 21.44 -13.81 3.95
C LYS A 133 20.65 -14.52 2.84
N TRP A 134 19.32 -14.43 2.84
CA TRP A 134 18.51 -15.06 1.80
C TRP A 134 18.63 -14.35 0.45
N LEU A 135 18.89 -13.04 0.43
CA LEU A 135 19.29 -12.35 -0.79
C LEU A 135 20.63 -12.85 -1.30
N GLU A 136 21.60 -13.07 -0.42
CA GLU A 136 22.88 -13.67 -0.80
C GLU A 136 22.69 -15.08 -1.38
N ASP A 137 21.87 -15.93 -0.73
CA ASP A 137 21.52 -17.26 -1.22
C ASP A 137 20.90 -17.20 -2.64
N ILE A 138 19.97 -16.26 -2.88
CA ILE A 138 19.38 -16.04 -4.22
C ILE A 138 20.46 -15.61 -5.21
N SER A 139 21.33 -14.67 -4.83
CA SER A 139 22.39 -14.15 -5.69
C SER A 139 23.34 -15.26 -6.13
N GLN A 140 23.81 -16.07 -5.18
CA GLN A 140 24.69 -17.23 -5.44
C GLN A 140 23.99 -18.24 -6.37
N HIS A 141 22.71 -18.56 -6.12
CA HIS A 141 21.95 -19.49 -6.96
C HIS A 141 21.69 -18.96 -8.38
N CYS A 142 21.57 -17.64 -8.54
CA CYS A 142 21.31 -16.97 -9.80
C CYS A 142 22.58 -16.52 -10.55
N GLY A 143 23.76 -17.02 -10.16
CA GLY A 143 25.03 -16.75 -10.84
C GLY A 143 25.69 -15.44 -10.40
N ASP A 144 25.74 -15.23 -9.08
CA ASP A 144 26.29 -14.03 -8.40
C ASP A 144 25.58 -12.73 -8.82
N ASN A 145 24.27 -12.79 -9.01
CA ASN A 145 23.43 -11.66 -9.39
C ASN A 145 21.99 -11.80 -8.86
N LEU A 146 21.30 -10.68 -8.66
CA LEU A 146 19.88 -10.61 -8.35
C LEU A 146 19.08 -10.17 -9.60
N PRO A 147 18.67 -11.12 -10.46
CA PRO A 147 17.97 -10.78 -11.69
C PRO A 147 16.62 -10.13 -11.42
N PHE A 148 16.26 -9.12 -12.23
CA PHE A 148 14.98 -8.42 -12.19
C PHE A 148 14.69 -7.67 -10.88
N ILE A 149 15.68 -7.43 -10.03
CA ILE A 149 15.47 -6.80 -8.71
C ILE A 149 14.83 -5.40 -8.82
N ALA A 150 15.20 -4.62 -9.84
CA ALA A 150 14.61 -3.30 -10.12
C ALA A 150 13.14 -3.35 -10.57
N LYS A 151 12.67 -4.53 -11.03
CA LYS A 151 11.29 -4.78 -11.45
C LYS A 151 10.45 -5.32 -10.30
N PHE A 152 11.05 -5.58 -9.13
CA PHE A 152 10.33 -5.95 -7.94
C PHE A 152 9.50 -4.75 -7.44
N PRO A 153 8.16 -4.84 -7.37
CA PRO A 153 7.29 -3.73 -6.97
C PRO A 153 7.67 -3.04 -5.66
N ASN A 154 8.19 -3.82 -4.71
CA ASN A 154 8.43 -3.42 -3.34
C ASN A 154 9.93 -3.29 -3.03
N ILE A 155 10.76 -3.04 -4.06
CA ILE A 155 12.21 -2.86 -3.92
C ILE A 155 12.57 -1.75 -2.93
N ARG A 156 11.74 -0.69 -2.82
CA ARG A 156 11.96 0.41 -1.86
C ARG A 156 12.05 -0.09 -0.42
N PHE A 157 11.16 -1.00 -0.02
CA PHE A 157 11.19 -1.57 1.33
C PHE A 157 12.48 -2.36 1.61
N LEU A 158 13.11 -2.93 0.58
CA LEU A 158 14.41 -3.59 0.73
C LEU A 158 15.55 -2.57 0.80
N LEU A 159 15.48 -1.49 0.02
CA LEU A 159 16.47 -0.41 0.02
C LEU A 159 16.43 0.45 1.30
N ASP A 160 15.25 0.64 1.88
CA ASP A 160 15.04 1.43 3.10
C ASP A 160 15.42 0.66 4.37
N ASP A 161 15.49 -0.67 4.32
CA ASP A 161 15.98 -1.47 5.44
C ASP A 161 17.50 -1.28 5.59
N PRO A 162 18.02 -0.91 6.78
CA PRO A 162 19.43 -0.56 6.93
C PRO A 162 20.41 -1.69 6.59
N ILE A 163 20.04 -2.95 6.86
CA ILE A 163 20.93 -4.10 6.68
C ILE A 163 20.83 -4.61 5.24
N VAL A 164 19.61 -4.80 4.75
CA VAL A 164 19.36 -5.27 3.39
C VAL A 164 19.79 -4.21 2.36
N GLY A 165 19.48 -2.93 2.61
CA GLY A 165 19.86 -1.83 1.73
C GLY A 165 21.37 -1.63 1.60
N GLU A 166 22.14 -1.91 2.67
CA GLU A 166 23.60 -1.91 2.61
C GLU A 166 24.16 -3.08 1.80
N ALA A 167 23.56 -4.27 1.94
CA ALA A 167 24.02 -5.48 1.23
C ALA A 167 23.64 -5.50 -0.26
N LEU A 168 22.49 -4.93 -0.61
CA LEU A 168 21.88 -5.07 -1.94
C LEU A 168 22.80 -4.60 -3.09
N PRO A 169 23.49 -3.44 -3.02
CA PRO A 169 24.40 -3.00 -4.08
C PRO A 169 25.54 -3.99 -4.38
N ASP A 170 26.01 -4.75 -3.40
CA ASP A 170 27.10 -5.72 -3.56
C ASP A 170 26.64 -7.05 -4.18
N LEU A 171 25.34 -7.33 -4.14
CA LEU A 171 24.73 -8.58 -4.60
C LEU A 171 24.20 -8.51 -6.04
N VAL A 172 24.11 -7.30 -6.62
CA VAL A 172 23.57 -7.06 -7.97
C VAL A 172 24.72 -6.73 -8.92
N ARG A 173 24.68 -7.28 -10.14
CA ARG A 173 25.74 -7.11 -11.15
C ARG A 173 25.16 -6.76 -12.51
N GLY A 174 26.03 -6.22 -13.38
CA GLY A 174 25.73 -6.04 -14.80
C GLY A 174 24.56 -5.09 -15.06
N GLU A 175 23.66 -5.51 -15.97
CA GLU A 175 22.50 -4.70 -16.39
C GLU A 175 21.48 -4.49 -15.25
N ASP A 176 21.26 -5.49 -14.39
CA ASP A 176 20.33 -5.37 -13.25
C ASP A 176 20.78 -4.28 -12.27
N TYR A 177 22.09 -4.08 -12.10
CA TYR A 177 22.62 -3.00 -11.26
C TYR A 177 22.35 -1.63 -11.87
N LEU A 178 22.48 -1.50 -13.20
CA LEU A 178 22.13 -0.26 -13.91
C LEU A 178 20.62 0.01 -13.84
N GLU A 179 19.78 -1.02 -14.01
CA GLU A 179 18.32 -0.90 -13.84
C GLU A 179 17.97 -0.45 -12.41
N LEU A 180 18.67 -0.97 -11.40
CA LEU A 180 18.47 -0.58 -10.00
C LEU A 180 18.87 0.87 -9.73
N LEU A 181 20.03 1.31 -10.21
CA LEU A 181 20.45 2.71 -10.08
C LEU A 181 19.47 3.65 -10.77
N TRP A 182 19.00 3.26 -11.96
CA TRP A 182 17.97 4.01 -12.68
C TRP A 182 16.67 4.10 -11.88
N PHE A 183 16.23 2.99 -11.28
CA PHE A 183 15.08 2.99 -10.37
C PHE A 183 15.27 3.98 -9.21
N CYS A 184 16.44 3.98 -8.56
CA CYS A 184 16.71 4.87 -7.43
C CYS A 184 16.72 6.34 -7.85
N LEU A 185 17.30 6.68 -9.01
CA LEU A 185 17.30 8.03 -9.53
C LEU A 185 15.90 8.52 -9.89
N GLU A 186 15.11 7.72 -10.61
CA GLU A 186 13.71 8.03 -10.93
C GLU A 186 12.87 8.21 -9.66
N ASP A 187 13.12 7.40 -8.63
CA ASP A 187 12.43 7.52 -7.35
C ASP A 187 12.75 8.84 -6.64
N MET A 188 14.03 9.19 -6.54
CA MET A 188 14.47 10.44 -5.94
C MET A 188 13.89 11.64 -6.69
N ASP A 189 13.97 11.64 -8.03
CA ASP A 189 13.39 12.69 -8.87
C ASP A 189 11.90 12.87 -8.58
N ARG A 190 11.14 11.77 -8.60
CA ARG A 190 9.70 11.80 -8.34
C ARG A 190 9.37 12.35 -6.95
N ARG A 191 10.11 11.93 -5.92
CA ARG A 191 9.91 12.38 -4.53
C ARG A 191 10.33 13.83 -4.30
N MET A 192 11.28 14.33 -5.06
CA MET A 192 11.64 15.75 -5.06
C MET A 192 10.74 16.60 -5.96
N GLY A 193 9.81 15.98 -6.70
CA GLY A 193 8.97 16.70 -7.65
C GLY A 193 9.77 17.30 -8.80
N VAL A 194 10.88 16.66 -9.21
CA VAL A 194 11.70 17.09 -10.36
C VAL A 194 11.73 15.99 -11.41
N GLN A 195 12.11 16.36 -12.64
CA GLN A 195 12.26 15.42 -13.73
C GLN A 195 13.51 15.75 -14.56
N TRP A 196 14.32 14.73 -14.83
CA TRP A 196 15.42 14.84 -15.78
C TRP A 196 14.92 15.01 -17.23
N SER A 197 15.43 16.01 -17.93
CA SER A 197 15.20 16.21 -19.37
C SER A 197 16.49 15.91 -20.14
N PRO A 198 16.52 14.85 -20.98
CA PRO A 198 17.66 14.55 -21.84
C PRO A 198 17.95 15.65 -22.85
N ASP A 199 16.92 16.38 -23.29
CA ASP A 199 17.06 17.41 -24.32
C ASP A 199 17.74 18.68 -23.77
N SER A 200 17.46 19.02 -22.50
CA SER A 200 18.08 20.18 -21.84
C SER A 200 19.29 19.82 -20.99
N GLN A 201 19.55 18.53 -20.76
CA GLN A 201 20.60 18.04 -19.86
C GLN A 201 20.47 18.68 -18.45
N SER A 202 19.24 18.86 -17.99
CA SER A 202 18.92 19.51 -16.72
C SER A 202 17.66 18.89 -16.08
N HIS A 203 17.57 19.00 -14.76
CA HIS A 203 16.31 18.75 -14.04
C HIS A 203 15.43 20.00 -14.10
N PHE A 204 14.12 19.79 -14.20
CA PHE A 204 13.12 20.84 -14.08
C PHE A 204 12.08 20.45 -13.02
N SER A 205 11.47 21.46 -12.41
CA SER A 205 10.39 21.24 -11.44
C SER A 205 9.14 20.72 -12.15
N THR A 206 8.48 19.72 -11.56
CA THR A 206 7.17 19.21 -11.99
C THR A 206 6.01 19.92 -11.27
N ALA A 207 6.32 20.67 -10.20
CA ALA A 207 5.35 21.51 -9.52
C ALA A 207 4.84 22.62 -10.46
N LEU A 208 3.56 22.94 -10.37
CA LEU A 208 3.00 24.11 -11.04
C LEU A 208 3.75 25.36 -10.60
N ASP A 209 4.06 26.21 -11.56
CA ASP A 209 4.51 27.57 -11.32
C ASP A 209 3.51 28.21 -10.35
N PRO A 210 3.92 28.66 -9.14
CA PRO A 210 3.15 29.67 -8.43
C PRO A 210 2.86 30.74 -9.47
N SER A 211 1.58 31.05 -9.71
CA SER A 211 1.14 32.05 -10.67
C SER A 211 2.16 33.19 -10.74
N GLU A 212 2.57 33.61 -11.95
CA GLU A 212 3.63 34.63 -12.18
C GLU A 212 3.56 35.83 -11.21
N THR A 213 2.37 36.14 -10.69
CA THR A 213 2.07 37.11 -9.64
C THR A 213 2.76 36.94 -8.28
N ILE A 214 3.16 35.73 -7.86
CA ILE A 214 3.84 35.53 -6.55
C ILE A 214 5.34 35.80 -6.71
N TRP A 215 5.94 35.36 -7.81
CA TRP A 215 7.36 35.61 -8.10
C TRP A 215 7.66 37.06 -8.48
N GLU A 216 6.68 37.78 -9.06
CA GLU A 216 6.77 39.25 -9.23
C GLU A 216 7.00 39.99 -7.90
N ALA A 217 6.57 39.42 -6.76
CA ALA A 217 6.82 40.01 -5.43
C ALA A 217 8.23 39.73 -4.87
N PHE A 218 8.98 38.80 -5.48
CA PHE A 218 10.32 38.38 -5.08
C PHE A 218 11.40 38.71 -6.11
N ASP A 219 11.08 39.50 -7.14
CA ASP A 219 11.97 39.86 -8.25
C ASP A 219 13.28 40.57 -7.77
N ASP A 220 13.26 41.11 -6.54
CA ASP A 220 14.42 41.72 -5.87
C ASP A 220 15.32 40.72 -5.11
N GLN A 221 14.98 39.42 -5.06
CA GLN A 221 15.78 38.39 -4.38
C GLN A 221 16.38 37.42 -5.40
N LEU A 222 17.71 37.31 -5.39
CA LEU A 222 18.53 36.36 -6.16
C LEU A 222 18.25 34.90 -5.73
N LEU A 223 17.04 34.41 -5.97
CA LEU A 223 16.76 32.98 -5.98
C LEU A 223 17.19 32.41 -7.35
N PRO A 224 17.78 31.21 -7.39
CA PRO A 224 18.16 30.59 -8.66
C PRO A 224 16.93 30.39 -9.53
N GLN A 225 16.95 31.01 -10.71
CA GLN A 225 15.94 30.86 -11.76
C GLN A 225 15.92 29.38 -12.19
N ILE A 226 14.85 28.66 -11.85
CA ILE A 226 14.57 27.35 -12.42
C ILE A 226 14.07 27.61 -13.84
N ASP A 227 14.65 26.95 -14.85
CA ASP A 227 14.28 27.15 -16.25
C ASP A 227 12.80 26.78 -16.47
N ASN A 228 11.97 27.82 -16.62
CA ASN A 228 10.53 27.72 -16.87
C ASN A 228 10.27 27.26 -18.31
N LYS A 229 10.11 25.94 -18.51
CA LYS A 229 9.50 25.38 -19.73
C LYS A 229 8.05 24.95 -19.45
N PRO A 230 7.15 25.08 -20.44
CA PRO A 230 5.75 24.70 -20.28
C PRO A 230 5.65 23.21 -19.91
N VAL A 231 5.11 22.98 -18.73
CA VAL A 231 5.11 21.71 -18.00
C VAL A 231 4.04 20.77 -18.58
N GLY A 232 4.40 19.49 -18.77
CA GLY A 232 3.47 18.42 -19.12
C GLY A 232 2.57 18.01 -17.96
N SER A 233 1.48 17.32 -18.25
CA SER A 233 0.32 17.07 -17.37
C SER A 233 0.52 16.15 -16.15
N ASP A 234 1.73 15.95 -15.64
CA ASP A 234 2.03 14.99 -14.55
C ASP A 234 2.35 15.68 -13.20
N HIS A 235 1.52 16.66 -12.82
CA HIS A 235 1.71 17.53 -11.65
C HIS A 235 1.49 16.83 -10.28
N GLY A 236 1.13 15.55 -10.26
CA GLY A 236 0.81 14.79 -9.04
C GLY A 236 1.90 13.82 -8.57
N GLY A 237 3.00 13.70 -9.32
CA GLY A 237 3.99 12.64 -9.12
C GLY A 237 4.58 12.59 -7.70
N GLN A 238 4.88 13.75 -7.13
CA GLN A 238 5.45 13.87 -5.79
C GLN A 238 4.48 13.44 -4.69
N LEU A 239 3.26 14.01 -4.69
CA LEU A 239 2.25 13.69 -3.69
C LEU A 239 1.92 12.19 -3.70
N TYR A 240 1.78 11.57 -4.88
CA TYR A 240 1.57 10.13 -4.95
C TYR A 240 2.78 9.35 -4.43
N ALA A 241 4.00 9.71 -4.82
CA ALA A 241 5.19 8.99 -4.38
C ALA A 241 5.32 8.98 -2.86
N GLU A 242 5.10 10.13 -2.24
CA GLU A 242 5.16 10.29 -0.79
C GLU A 242 3.97 9.60 -0.12
N LEU A 243 2.76 9.62 -0.70
CA LEU A 243 1.62 8.87 -0.18
C LEU A 243 1.85 7.34 -0.21
N TYR A 244 2.41 6.81 -1.30
CA TYR A 244 2.77 5.39 -1.41
C TYR A 244 3.85 5.00 -0.40
N LEU A 245 4.81 5.90 -0.15
CA LEU A 245 5.93 5.62 0.76
C LEU A 245 5.55 5.78 2.24
N HIS A 246 4.71 6.76 2.56
CA HIS A 246 4.50 7.23 3.91
C HIS A 246 3.06 7.11 4.41
N GLY A 247 2.07 6.93 3.53
CA GLY A 247 0.66 6.87 3.91
C GLY A 247 0.29 5.68 4.80
N CYS A 248 1.08 4.60 4.79
CA CYS A 248 0.92 3.45 5.69
C CYS A 248 1.82 3.52 6.95
N SER A 249 2.55 4.62 7.14
CA SER A 249 3.50 4.73 8.24
C SER A 249 2.80 4.75 9.60
N LYS A 250 3.46 4.15 10.60
CA LYS A 250 3.09 4.22 12.01
C LYS A 250 3.68 5.46 12.71
N SER A 251 4.57 6.21 12.06
CA SER A 251 5.15 7.41 12.65
C SER A 251 4.26 8.63 12.38
N PRO A 252 3.76 9.31 13.44
CA PRO A 252 3.01 10.56 13.29
C PRO A 252 3.78 11.62 12.49
N ALA A 253 5.09 11.73 12.71
CA ALA A 253 5.95 12.68 11.99
C ALA A 253 6.02 12.38 10.48
N THR A 254 6.06 11.10 10.11
CA THR A 254 6.06 10.67 8.71
C THR A 254 4.72 10.95 8.04
N LEU A 255 3.60 10.70 8.71
CA LEU A 255 2.27 11.07 8.21
C LEU A 255 2.10 12.59 8.12
N GLY A 256 2.67 13.34 9.07
CA GLY A 256 2.68 14.81 9.04
C GLY A 256 3.37 15.38 7.81
N ARG A 257 4.38 14.69 7.24
CA ARG A 257 4.98 15.08 5.96
C ARG A 257 3.98 14.98 4.80
N VAL A 258 3.14 13.94 4.80
CA VAL A 258 2.06 13.80 3.80
C VAL A 258 1.03 14.92 3.98
N VAL A 259 0.67 15.28 5.21
CA VAL A 259 -0.22 16.43 5.50
C VAL A 259 0.36 17.74 4.95
N ASN A 260 1.65 18.00 5.16
CA ASN A 260 2.29 19.20 4.62
C ASN A 260 2.21 19.23 3.09
N LEU A 261 2.48 18.10 2.42
CA LEU A 261 2.35 18.01 0.97
C LEU A 261 0.91 18.20 0.49
N LEU A 262 -0.09 17.72 1.23
CA LEU A 262 -1.50 17.98 0.90
C LEU A 262 -1.81 19.48 0.93
N ASN A 263 -1.26 20.21 1.89
CA ASN A 263 -1.41 21.66 1.97
C ASN A 263 -0.66 22.37 0.83
N ASP A 264 0.53 21.90 0.46
CA ASP A 264 1.31 22.46 -0.65
C ASP A 264 0.63 22.23 -2.01
N HIS A 265 -0.11 21.13 -2.15
CA HIS A 265 -0.88 20.77 -3.34
C HIS A 265 -2.36 21.18 -3.27
N ASP A 266 -2.78 21.95 -2.27
CA ASP A 266 -4.17 22.40 -2.15
C ASP A 266 -4.60 23.19 -3.40
N GLY A 267 -5.79 22.86 -3.92
CA GLY A 267 -6.32 23.38 -5.17
C GLY A 267 -5.70 22.81 -6.46
N GLN A 268 -4.68 21.94 -6.38
CA GLN A 268 -4.04 21.34 -7.55
C GLN A 268 -4.72 20.03 -7.96
N SER A 269 -5.80 20.14 -8.73
CA SER A 269 -6.60 18.97 -9.09
C SER A 269 -5.85 17.97 -9.99
N GLN A 270 -6.00 16.68 -9.71
CA GLN A 270 -5.33 15.57 -10.39
C GLN A 270 -6.35 14.61 -11.00
N LYS A 271 -6.07 14.11 -12.20
CA LYS A 271 -6.94 13.13 -12.86
C LYS A 271 -6.83 11.77 -12.18
N ILE A 272 -7.98 11.15 -11.95
CA ILE A 272 -8.10 9.81 -11.35
C ILE A 272 -9.03 8.94 -12.18
N VAL A 273 -8.84 7.63 -12.10
CA VAL A 273 -9.65 6.62 -12.77
C VAL A 273 -10.22 5.67 -11.72
N THR A 274 -11.45 5.21 -11.92
CA THR A 274 -12.07 4.19 -11.07
C THR A 274 -11.76 2.79 -11.57
N HIS A 275 -11.40 1.89 -10.65
CA HIS A 275 -11.18 0.49 -11.00
C HIS A 275 -12.51 -0.28 -11.00
N ARG A 276 -12.80 -0.98 -12.10
CA ARG A 276 -14.08 -1.67 -12.34
C ARG A 276 -14.25 -2.98 -11.56
N ASP A 277 -13.16 -3.58 -11.07
CA ASP A 277 -13.20 -4.95 -10.52
C ASP A 277 -14.05 -5.11 -9.24
N TYR A 278 -14.37 -4.02 -8.55
CA TYR A 278 -15.22 -4.06 -7.35
C TYR A 278 -16.68 -3.64 -7.62
N SER A 279 -16.99 -3.17 -8.83
CA SER A 279 -18.33 -2.71 -9.20
C SER A 279 -19.16 -3.84 -9.83
N VAL A 280 -19.73 -4.69 -8.98
CA VAL A 280 -20.95 -5.45 -9.35
C VAL A 280 -22.19 -4.55 -9.26
N ALA A 281 -22.05 -3.34 -8.70
CA ALA A 281 -23.15 -2.46 -8.38
C ALA A 281 -23.20 -1.28 -9.36
N GLN A 282 -24.21 -1.34 -10.24
CA GLN A 282 -24.71 -0.28 -11.13
C GLN A 282 -23.96 -0.06 -12.46
N PRO A 283 -24.04 -1.03 -13.39
CA PRO A 283 -23.76 -0.79 -14.80
C PRO A 283 -24.60 0.35 -15.41
N GLU A 284 -25.74 0.69 -14.81
CA GLU A 284 -26.67 1.72 -15.30
C GLU A 284 -26.10 3.14 -15.23
N PHE A 285 -25.40 3.53 -14.15
CA PHE A 285 -24.88 4.89 -13.99
C PHE A 285 -23.82 5.23 -15.06
N HIS A 286 -22.89 4.30 -15.29
CA HIS A 286 -21.87 4.46 -16.34
C HIS A 286 -22.44 4.36 -17.76
N SER A 287 -23.45 3.51 -17.99
CA SER A 287 -24.13 3.46 -19.30
C SER A 287 -24.86 4.76 -19.66
N LYS A 288 -25.22 5.56 -18.65
CA LYS A 288 -25.88 6.86 -18.82
C LYS A 288 -24.88 8.00 -19.06
N PHE A 289 -23.64 7.84 -18.61
CA PHE A 289 -22.60 8.86 -18.64
C PHE A 289 -21.26 8.28 -19.12
N GLU A 290 -21.19 7.93 -20.41
CA GLU A 290 -19.97 7.40 -21.04
C GLU A 290 -18.76 8.35 -20.94
N SER A 291 -19.02 9.65 -20.77
CA SER A 291 -18.05 10.73 -20.64
C SER A 291 -17.85 11.22 -19.20
N LEU A 292 -18.20 10.42 -18.18
CA LEU A 292 -17.94 10.77 -16.79
C LEU A 292 -16.42 10.88 -16.55
N GLU A 293 -15.98 12.07 -16.13
CA GLU A 293 -14.61 12.31 -15.70
C GLU A 293 -14.58 12.60 -14.20
N LEU A 294 -13.55 12.08 -13.54
CA LEU A 294 -13.30 12.27 -12.12
C LEU A 294 -11.93 12.93 -11.93
N ARG A 295 -11.85 13.80 -10.93
CA ARG A 295 -10.58 14.36 -10.46
C ARG A 295 -10.52 14.35 -8.94
N TRP A 296 -9.34 14.08 -8.43
CA TRP A 296 -8.99 14.31 -7.04
C TRP A 296 -8.57 15.78 -6.88
N VAL A 297 -9.10 16.43 -5.86
CA VAL A 297 -8.64 17.74 -5.40
C VAL A 297 -7.95 17.52 -4.06
N PRO A 298 -6.61 17.54 -4.01
CA PRO A 298 -5.88 17.41 -2.75
C PRO A 298 -6.33 18.47 -1.76
N GLU A 299 -6.62 18.04 -0.54
CA GLU A 299 -7.08 18.89 0.56
C GLU A 299 -6.81 18.14 1.87
N HIS A 300 -6.32 18.85 2.88
CA HIS A 300 -6.13 18.27 4.21
C HIS A 300 -7.45 18.23 4.97
N SER A 301 -7.88 17.01 5.34
CA SER A 301 -9.04 16.75 6.20
C SER A 301 -10.35 17.46 5.79
N PRO A 302 -10.94 17.14 4.62
CA PRO A 302 -12.20 17.75 4.18
C PRO A 302 -13.39 17.56 5.13
N ILE A 303 -13.34 16.57 6.02
CA ILE A 303 -14.26 16.42 7.14
C ILE A 303 -13.51 16.51 8.47
N GLU A 304 -14.13 17.19 9.44
CA GLU A 304 -13.69 17.25 10.82
C GLU A 304 -14.79 16.75 11.74
N PHE A 305 -14.45 16.01 12.79
CA PHE A 305 -15.46 15.59 13.75
C PHE A 305 -15.67 16.67 14.82
N SER A 306 -16.92 16.92 15.18
CA SER A 306 -17.32 17.98 16.12
C SER A 306 -16.64 17.87 17.50
N ASN A 307 -16.25 16.66 17.90
CA ASN A 307 -15.55 16.34 19.13
C ASN A 307 -14.01 16.38 19.02
N SER A 308 -13.46 16.56 17.82
CA SER A 308 -12.03 16.50 17.52
C SER A 308 -11.67 17.42 16.34
N GLN A 309 -12.02 18.69 16.43
CA GLN A 309 -11.73 19.70 15.40
C GLN A 309 -10.24 20.00 15.33
N ILE A 310 -9.77 20.35 14.14
CA ILE A 310 -8.40 20.74 13.88
C ILE A 310 -8.24 22.21 14.28
N PRO A 311 -7.22 22.55 15.09
CA PRO A 311 -6.96 23.95 15.43
C PRO A 311 -6.70 24.79 14.19
N ALA A 312 -7.31 25.99 14.12
CA ALA A 312 -7.12 26.92 13.01
C ALA A 312 -5.67 27.39 12.82
N LEU A 313 -4.84 27.29 13.86
CA LEU A 313 -3.40 27.49 13.82
C LEU A 313 -2.71 26.23 14.33
N HIS A 314 -1.90 25.61 13.47
CA HIS A 314 -1.06 24.50 13.89
C HIS A 314 0.17 25.04 14.63
N ASP A 315 0.24 24.80 15.94
CA ASP A 315 1.48 24.99 16.69
C ASP A 315 2.39 23.78 16.45
N SER A 316 3.52 23.98 15.79
CA SER A 316 4.49 22.90 15.52
C SER A 316 5.14 22.32 16.78
N SER A 317 4.93 22.94 17.94
CA SER A 317 5.34 22.40 19.24
C SER A 317 4.33 21.42 19.84
N GLU A 318 3.09 21.38 19.35
CA GLU A 318 2.09 20.40 19.78
C GLU A 318 2.26 19.06 19.05
N PRO A 319 2.06 17.92 19.75
CA PRO A 319 2.18 16.61 19.13
C PRO A 319 1.05 16.38 18.11
N LEU A 320 1.42 15.78 16.98
CA LEU A 320 0.46 15.38 15.95
C LEU A 320 -0.51 14.33 16.51
N THR A 321 -1.78 14.69 16.55
CA THR A 321 -2.90 13.82 16.94
C THR A 321 -3.51 13.14 15.72
N PRO A 322 -4.28 12.05 15.90
CA PRO A 322 -4.97 11.42 14.78
C PRO A 322 -5.90 12.38 14.01
N SER A 323 -6.58 13.31 14.68
CA SER A 323 -7.43 14.31 14.01
C SER A 323 -6.62 15.31 13.19
N THR A 324 -5.50 15.82 13.71
CA THR A 324 -4.60 16.73 12.95
C THR A 324 -3.87 16.05 11.79
N LEU A 325 -3.88 14.70 11.77
CA LEU A 325 -3.38 13.89 10.65
C LEU A 325 -4.49 13.51 9.67
N GLY A 326 -5.73 13.97 9.88
CA GLY A 326 -6.89 13.63 9.07
C GLY A 326 -7.28 12.14 9.15
N LEU A 327 -6.98 11.45 10.26
CA LEU A 327 -7.23 10.02 10.40
C LEU A 327 -8.68 9.73 10.79
N ILE A 328 -9.35 8.92 9.98
CA ILE A 328 -10.73 8.52 10.16
C ILE A 328 -10.85 7.02 10.05
N ARG A 329 -11.86 6.47 10.74
CA ARG A 329 -12.16 5.05 10.69
C ARG A 329 -13.58 4.84 10.17
N ALA A 330 -13.71 3.97 9.17
CA ALA A 330 -15.00 3.55 8.66
C ALA A 330 -15.31 2.12 9.15
N ARG A 331 -16.31 1.99 10.01
CA ARG A 331 -16.74 0.72 10.60
C ARG A 331 -17.98 0.21 9.90
N PHE A 332 -17.92 -1.02 9.39
CA PHE A 332 -19.08 -1.61 8.71
C PHE A 332 -20.25 -1.77 9.69
N ILE A 333 -21.47 -1.45 9.27
CA ILE A 333 -22.66 -1.56 10.11
C ILE A 333 -23.41 -2.85 9.75
N ILE A 334 -23.53 -3.76 10.72
CA ILE A 334 -24.32 -4.99 10.59
C ILE A 334 -25.50 -4.91 11.56
N HIS A 335 -26.72 -5.08 11.04
CA HIS A 335 -27.95 -5.00 11.84
C HIS A 335 -28.08 -3.73 12.69
N GLY A 336 -27.60 -2.59 12.16
CA GLY A 336 -27.62 -1.30 12.86
C GLY A 336 -26.51 -1.10 13.89
N VAL A 337 -25.61 -2.07 14.06
CA VAL A 337 -24.48 -2.00 14.99
C VAL A 337 -23.16 -1.84 14.22
N PRO A 338 -22.42 -0.74 14.43
CA PRO A 338 -21.06 -0.60 13.92
C PRO A 338 -20.16 -1.69 14.49
N GLN A 339 -19.53 -2.47 13.61
CA GLN A 339 -18.68 -3.58 14.02
C GLN A 339 -17.37 -3.08 14.64
N THR A 340 -16.79 -3.89 15.52
CA THR A 340 -15.49 -3.64 16.14
C THR A 340 -14.53 -4.76 15.76
N GLY A 341 -13.39 -4.43 15.15
CA GLY A 341 -12.31 -5.39 14.84
C GLY A 341 -12.60 -6.36 13.69
N VAL A 342 -13.62 -6.08 12.87
CA VAL A 342 -13.94 -6.85 11.65
C VAL A 342 -14.16 -5.89 10.50
N ASP A 343 -13.28 -5.95 9.50
CA ASP A 343 -13.35 -5.19 8.24
C ASP A 343 -13.46 -3.67 8.44
N ASN A 344 -12.87 -3.14 9.52
CA ASN A 344 -12.71 -1.70 9.70
C ASN A 344 -11.72 -1.16 8.67
N LEU A 345 -12.05 -0.01 8.09
CA LEU A 345 -11.12 0.74 7.25
C LEU A 345 -10.46 1.80 8.12
N HIS A 346 -9.13 1.80 8.09
CA HIS A 346 -8.27 2.79 8.76
C HIS A 346 -7.73 3.73 7.68
N LEU A 347 -8.21 4.96 7.70
CA LEU A 347 -8.14 5.84 6.54
C LEU A 347 -7.45 7.16 6.92
N MET A 348 -6.62 7.67 6.02
CA MET A 348 -6.14 9.04 6.06
C MET A 348 -6.90 9.84 5.01
N GLN A 349 -7.47 10.99 5.39
CA GLN A 349 -8.12 11.89 4.44
C GLN A 349 -7.07 12.62 3.61
N VAL A 350 -7.23 12.57 2.28
CA VAL A 350 -6.26 13.17 1.35
C VAL A 350 -6.92 14.12 0.33
N GLY A 351 -8.22 14.33 0.39
CA GLY A 351 -8.87 15.44 -0.31
C GLY A 351 -10.31 15.17 -0.72
N CYS A 352 -10.82 16.00 -1.63
CA CYS A 352 -12.16 15.88 -2.20
C CYS A 352 -12.13 15.25 -3.60
N MET A 353 -13.27 14.68 -4.02
CA MET A 353 -13.45 14.24 -5.40
C MET A 353 -14.47 15.10 -6.12
N ASP A 354 -14.10 15.58 -7.29
CA ASP A 354 -15.00 16.26 -8.22
C ASP A 354 -15.34 15.34 -9.39
N MET A 355 -16.51 15.59 -9.98
CA MET A 355 -16.96 14.91 -11.18
C MET A 355 -17.53 15.89 -12.21
N ARG A 356 -17.46 15.50 -13.48
CA ARG A 356 -18.18 16.14 -14.58
C ARG A 356 -18.69 15.10 -15.57
N TYR A 357 -19.83 15.36 -16.19
CA TYR A 357 -20.49 14.41 -17.09
C TYR A 357 -20.01 14.50 -18.55
N GLY A 358 -19.04 15.37 -18.83
CA GLY A 358 -18.39 15.53 -20.12
C GLY A 358 -17.33 16.63 -20.09
N PRO A 359 -16.50 16.73 -21.13
CA PRO A 359 -15.38 17.66 -21.16
C PRO A 359 -15.81 19.14 -21.13
N ASP A 360 -17.02 19.43 -21.61
CA ASP A 360 -17.59 20.78 -21.69
C ASP A 360 -18.45 21.15 -20.46
N GLU A 361 -18.72 20.20 -19.57
CA GLU A 361 -19.49 20.42 -18.36
C GLU A 361 -18.61 20.97 -17.22
N PRO A 362 -19.13 21.85 -16.36
CA PRO A 362 -18.38 22.34 -15.21
C PRO A 362 -18.11 21.20 -14.23
N TRP A 363 -16.96 21.25 -13.58
CA TRP A 363 -16.64 20.39 -12.45
C TRP A 363 -17.58 20.69 -11.28
N GLN A 364 -18.02 19.63 -10.61
CA GLN A 364 -18.94 19.70 -9.49
C GLN A 364 -18.47 18.75 -8.40
N SER A 365 -18.73 19.11 -7.13
CA SER A 365 -18.46 18.19 -6.02
C SER A 365 -19.24 16.89 -6.22
N SER A 366 -18.54 15.77 -6.09
CA SER A 366 -19.15 14.45 -6.20
C SER A 366 -19.83 13.97 -4.91
N GLY A 367 -19.55 14.64 -3.79
CA GLY A 367 -19.91 14.20 -2.45
C GLY A 367 -19.05 13.04 -1.92
N TYR A 368 -17.98 12.66 -2.62
CA TYR A 368 -16.96 11.74 -2.09
C TYR A 368 -15.77 12.53 -1.57
N ILE A 369 -15.20 12.04 -0.47
CA ILE A 369 -13.83 12.35 -0.09
C ILE A 369 -12.88 11.28 -0.64
N VAL A 370 -11.67 11.69 -0.95
CA VAL A 370 -10.55 10.82 -1.31
C VAL A 370 -9.78 10.49 -0.04
N VAL A 371 -9.56 9.20 0.18
CA VAL A 371 -8.91 8.66 1.38
C VAL A 371 -7.83 7.65 0.99
N TRP A 372 -6.81 7.55 1.82
CA TRP A 372 -5.77 6.52 1.73
C TRP A 372 -6.04 5.43 2.76
N ASP A 373 -6.18 4.19 2.32
CA ASP A 373 -6.26 3.03 3.20
C ASP A 373 -4.87 2.76 3.79
N ARG A 374 -4.69 3.06 5.08
CA ARG A 374 -3.41 2.93 5.78
C ARG A 374 -2.97 1.48 5.94
N HIS A 375 -3.90 0.54 5.91
CA HIS A 375 -3.60 -0.88 6.06
C HIS A 375 -3.20 -1.49 4.71
N TYR A 376 -3.93 -1.14 3.65
CA TYR A 376 -3.71 -1.71 2.32
C TYR A 376 -3.02 -0.76 1.34
N GLY A 377 -2.52 0.42 1.72
CA GLY A 377 -1.78 1.32 0.82
C GLY A 377 -2.48 1.63 -0.50
N GLU A 378 -3.78 1.90 -0.45
CA GLU A 378 -4.63 2.08 -1.63
C GLU A 378 -5.44 3.38 -1.54
N LEU A 379 -5.64 4.03 -2.69
CA LEU A 379 -6.48 5.22 -2.80
C LEU A 379 -7.94 4.82 -3.00
N LEU A 380 -8.83 5.34 -2.15
CA LEU A 380 -10.27 5.06 -2.18
C LEU A 380 -11.07 6.36 -2.23
N GLY A 381 -12.27 6.28 -2.80
CA GLY A 381 -13.30 7.31 -2.66
C GLY A 381 -14.37 6.83 -1.68
N LEU A 382 -14.61 7.59 -0.62
CA LEU A 382 -15.66 7.31 0.39
C LEU A 382 -16.78 8.33 0.23
N TYR A 383 -18.01 7.85 0.02
CA TYR A 383 -19.17 8.73 -0.12
C TYR A 383 -19.59 9.30 1.23
N VAL A 384 -19.61 10.62 1.34
CA VAL A 384 -20.06 11.35 2.53
C VAL A 384 -21.27 12.27 2.23
N GLY A 385 -21.69 12.36 0.97
CA GLY A 385 -22.81 13.19 0.54
C GLY A 385 -22.46 14.68 0.59
N GLN A 386 -23.34 15.49 1.17
CA GLN A 386 -23.10 16.93 1.36
C GLN A 386 -22.35 17.24 2.66
N ASN A 387 -21.87 16.22 3.37
CA ASN A 387 -21.26 16.36 4.69
C ASN A 387 -19.76 16.69 4.56
N THR A 388 -19.42 17.90 4.11
CA THR A 388 -18.07 18.46 4.18
C THR A 388 -17.96 19.48 5.31
N GLY A 389 -16.77 19.64 5.89
CA GLY A 389 -16.54 20.46 7.08
C GLY A 389 -16.83 19.71 8.39
N VAL A 390 -17.37 20.41 9.38
CA VAL A 390 -17.58 19.85 10.73
C VAL A 390 -18.83 18.95 10.77
N ILE A 391 -18.65 17.68 11.12
CA ILE A 391 -19.69 16.66 11.20
C ILE A 391 -19.68 15.93 12.55
N ASP A 392 -20.80 15.32 12.93
CA ASP A 392 -20.81 14.39 14.06
C ASP A 392 -20.38 12.98 13.64
N SER A 393 -19.76 12.22 14.54
CA SER A 393 -19.52 10.80 14.30
C SER A 393 -20.84 10.04 14.14
N GLY A 394 -20.94 9.26 13.07
CA GLY A 394 -22.25 8.76 12.66
C GLY A 394 -22.23 7.88 11.42
N PRO A 395 -23.40 7.31 11.06
CA PRO A 395 -23.55 6.58 9.81
C PRO A 395 -23.34 7.50 8.60
N ALA A 396 -22.47 7.09 7.68
CA ALA A 396 -22.32 7.73 6.38
C ALA A 396 -23.43 7.30 5.42
N PRO A 397 -23.81 8.18 4.46
CA PRO A 397 -24.70 7.80 3.37
C PRO A 397 -24.15 6.63 2.55
N SER A 398 -25.02 5.75 2.08
CA SER A 398 -24.65 4.55 1.31
C SER A 398 -25.14 4.57 -0.14
N ASP A 399 -25.90 5.61 -0.50
CA ASP A 399 -26.60 5.80 -1.77
C ASP A 399 -25.81 6.65 -2.77
N GLY A 400 -24.48 6.69 -2.62
CA GLY A 400 -23.60 7.40 -3.54
C GLY A 400 -23.75 6.89 -4.98
N PRO A 401 -23.59 7.77 -5.99
CA PRO A 401 -23.82 7.43 -7.40
C PRO A 401 -22.91 6.31 -7.92
N LEU A 402 -21.76 6.10 -7.29
CA LEU A 402 -20.79 5.04 -7.61
C LEU A 402 -20.69 4.01 -6.47
N GLY A 403 -21.62 4.01 -5.51
CA GLY A 403 -21.58 3.21 -4.28
C GLY A 403 -21.01 3.98 -3.09
N ALA A 404 -20.99 3.35 -1.91
CA ALA A 404 -20.48 3.96 -0.68
C ALA A 404 -18.94 4.07 -0.68
N LEU A 405 -18.27 3.15 -1.37
CA LEU A 405 -16.82 3.09 -1.44
C LEU A 405 -16.35 2.65 -2.83
N ILE A 406 -15.40 3.38 -3.41
CA ILE A 406 -14.81 3.11 -4.73
C ILE A 406 -13.29 3.02 -4.65
N HIS A 407 -12.69 2.20 -5.52
CA HIS A 407 -11.24 2.13 -5.65
C HIS A 407 -10.78 3.10 -6.73
N LEU A 408 -9.75 3.90 -6.41
CA LEU A 408 -9.21 4.94 -7.26
C LEU A 408 -7.80 4.58 -7.70
N THR A 409 -7.43 5.02 -8.90
CA THR A 409 -6.06 4.88 -9.40
C THR A 409 -5.67 6.19 -10.09
N PRO A 410 -4.45 6.69 -9.84
CA PRO A 410 -3.94 7.86 -10.57
C PRO A 410 -3.94 7.59 -12.08
N SER A 411 -4.26 8.59 -12.89
CA SER A 411 -4.19 8.42 -14.36
C SER A 411 -2.77 8.39 -14.91
N ALA A 412 -1.78 8.84 -14.12
CA ALA A 412 -0.38 8.82 -14.50
C ALA A 412 0.14 7.37 -14.52
N ASN A 413 0.92 7.03 -15.56
CA ASN A 413 1.60 5.75 -15.74
C ASN A 413 2.55 5.46 -14.55
N LEU A 414 1.99 4.94 -13.46
CA LEU A 414 2.73 4.17 -12.47
C LEU A 414 2.88 2.75 -13.02
N GLU A 415 3.63 2.59 -14.11
CA GLU A 415 3.95 1.26 -14.69
C GLU A 415 4.69 0.35 -13.70
N ARG A 416 5.23 0.92 -12.61
CA ARG A 416 5.63 0.17 -11.42
C ARG A 416 4.53 0.27 -10.39
N THR A 417 3.55 -0.62 -10.53
CA THR A 417 2.47 -0.83 -9.55
C THR A 417 3.11 -1.19 -8.22
N PHE A 418 3.07 -0.26 -7.27
CA PHE A 418 3.28 -0.57 -5.86
C PHE A 418 2.21 -1.59 -5.48
N TYR A 419 2.61 -2.79 -5.07
CA TYR A 419 1.68 -3.73 -4.47
C TYR A 419 1.78 -3.53 -2.96
N PRO A 420 0.75 -3.01 -2.30
CA PRO A 420 0.75 -2.93 -0.85
C PRO A 420 1.05 -4.31 -0.23
N SER A 421 1.60 -4.28 0.98
CA SER A 421 2.09 -5.44 1.73
C SER A 421 1.03 -6.52 2.04
N GLY A 422 -0.23 -6.33 1.63
CA GLY A 422 -1.31 -7.31 1.76
C GLY A 422 -1.97 -7.61 0.42
N THR A 423 -1.96 -8.87 -0.01
CA THR A 423 -2.86 -9.31 -1.08
C THR A 423 -4.25 -9.52 -0.51
N ARG A 424 -5.11 -8.49 -0.64
CA ARG A 424 -6.52 -8.64 -0.29
C ARG A 424 -7.20 -9.60 -1.28
N THR A 425 -7.64 -10.74 -0.78
CA THR A 425 -8.31 -11.82 -1.49
C THR A 425 -9.84 -11.70 -1.49
N HIS A 426 -10.39 -10.81 -0.66
CA HIS A 426 -11.83 -10.54 -0.57
C HIS A 426 -12.19 -9.14 -1.03
N ALA A 427 -13.27 -9.01 -1.81
CA ALA A 427 -13.80 -7.70 -2.19
C ALA A 427 -14.18 -6.85 -0.97
N ARG A 428 -13.90 -5.53 -1.03
CA ARG A 428 -14.45 -4.56 -0.07
C ARG A 428 -15.97 -4.53 -0.14
N ASN A 429 -16.62 -4.20 0.96
CA ASN A 429 -18.05 -3.93 0.91
C ASN A 429 -18.30 -2.53 0.33
N CYS A 430 -18.35 -2.42 -0.99
CA CYS A 430 -18.55 -1.16 -1.69
C CYS A 430 -19.94 -0.53 -1.49
N ARG A 431 -20.88 -1.24 -0.82
CA ARG A 431 -22.26 -0.77 -0.61
C ARG A 431 -22.47 -0.13 0.75
N GLY A 432 -21.58 -0.33 1.73
CA GLY A 432 -21.85 0.07 3.11
C GLY A 432 -23.08 -0.65 3.69
N PRO A 433 -23.71 -0.11 4.75
CA PRO A 433 -23.44 1.19 5.36
C PRO A 433 -22.20 1.18 6.27
N TYR A 434 -21.58 2.36 6.43
CA TYR A 434 -20.42 2.59 7.28
C TYR A 434 -20.75 3.60 8.39
N TYR A 435 -20.15 3.42 9.55
CA TYR A 435 -20.11 4.40 10.63
C TYR A 435 -18.74 5.07 10.62
N LEU A 436 -18.71 6.40 10.58
CA LEU A 436 -17.48 7.20 10.56
C LEU A 436 -17.21 7.79 11.94
N ASP A 437 -15.99 7.62 12.41
CA ASP A 437 -15.43 8.29 13.58
C ASP A 437 -13.94 8.62 13.37
N VAL A 438 -13.36 9.40 14.27
CA VAL A 438 -11.91 9.61 14.33
C VAL A 438 -11.24 8.26 14.54
N ASP A 439 -10.22 7.95 13.75
CA ASP A 439 -9.42 6.76 14.00
C ASP A 439 -8.52 6.99 15.22
N PRO A 440 -8.67 6.26 16.32
CA PRO A 440 -7.71 6.36 17.43
C PRO A 440 -6.29 5.99 17.01
N SER A 441 -6.13 5.24 15.90
CA SER A 441 -4.84 4.84 15.31
C SER A 441 -3.87 4.32 16.36
N ALA A 442 -4.29 3.27 17.07
CA ALA A 442 -3.50 2.64 18.14
C ALA A 442 -2.16 2.07 17.62
N ASP A 443 -2.01 1.93 16.31
CA ASP A 443 -0.80 1.54 15.62
C ASP A 443 0.28 2.63 15.58
N LEU A 444 -0.05 3.88 15.89
CA LEU A 444 0.92 4.98 15.86
C LEU A 444 1.96 4.88 16.99
N GLU A 445 3.22 5.01 16.61
CA GLU A 445 4.39 4.97 17.50
C GLU A 445 4.77 6.41 17.89
N TYR A 446 4.52 6.77 19.16
CA TYR A 446 4.78 8.10 19.75
C TYR A 446 6.08 8.16 20.54
#